data_AF-Q7Z0S6-F1
#
_entry.id   AF-Q7Z0S6-F1
#
_cell.length_a   1.000
_cell.length_b   1.000
_cell.length_c   1.000
_cell.angle_alpha   90.00
_cell.angle_beta   90.00
_cell.angle_gamma   90.00
#
_symmetry.space_group_name_H-M   'P 1'
#
loop_
_entity.id
_entity.type
_entity.pdbx_description
1 polymer ?
#
loop_
_entity_poly.entity_id
_entity_poly.type
_entity_poly.pdbx_seq_one_letter_code
_entity_poly.pdbx_strand_id
1 'polypeptide(L)' 'RPRTAFSAQQLQRLKHEFQQSNYLTEERRRDLAAELRLNESQIKIWFQNKRAKIKKANGLRNSLALQLMAQGLYN' A
#
# COMPACT_ATOMS: atom_id res chain seq x y z
N ARG A 1 12.13 14.05 -5.26
CA ARG A 1 11.52 13.34 -6.43
C ARG A 1 10.04 13.73 -6.49
N PRO A 2 9.52 14.25 -7.62
CA PRO A 2 8.12 14.66 -7.73
C PRO A 2 7.20 13.47 -7.46
N ARG A 3 6.07 13.70 -6.76
CA ARG A 3 5.08 12.67 -6.48
C ARG A 3 4.31 12.38 -7.76
N THR A 4 4.43 11.17 -8.28
CA THR A 4 3.59 10.71 -9.38
C THR A 4 2.23 10.30 -8.83
N ALA A 5 1.15 10.90 -9.35
CA ALA A 5 -0.20 10.42 -9.10
C ALA A 5 -0.51 9.28 -10.07
N PHE A 6 -1.08 8.18 -9.56
CA PHE A 6 -1.59 7.09 -10.39
C PHE A 6 -3.00 7.41 -10.87
N SER A 7 -3.33 7.05 -12.11
CA SER A 7 -4.70 7.16 -12.63
C SER A 7 -5.64 6.17 -11.93
N ALA A 8 -6.95 6.40 -12.05
CA ALA A 8 -7.94 5.49 -11.47
C ALA A 8 -7.80 4.05 -12.02
N GLN A 9 -7.56 3.92 -13.32
CA GLN A 9 -7.33 2.65 -14.01
C GLN A 9 -6.08 1.92 -13.47
N GLN A 10 -4.95 2.66 -13.33
CA GLN A 10 -3.72 2.10 -12.75
C GLN A 10 -3.95 1.61 -11.31
N LEU A 11 -4.67 2.40 -10.50
CA LEU A 11 -5.00 2.00 -9.14
C LEU A 11 -5.91 0.78 -9.07
N GLN A 12 -6.90 0.65 -9.97
CA GLN A 12 -7.77 -0.52 -10.02
C GLN A 12 -6.97 -1.78 -10.33
N ARG A 13 -6.08 -1.73 -11.32
CA ARG A 13 -5.24 -2.88 -11.67
C ARG A 13 -4.28 -3.28 -10.55
N LEU A 14 -3.60 -2.30 -9.94
CA LEU A 14 -2.73 -2.53 -8.78
C LEU A 14 -3.48 -3.16 -7.60
N LYS A 15 -4.72 -2.71 -7.33
CA LYS A 15 -5.57 -3.28 -6.27
C LYS A 15 -5.96 -4.72 -6.59
N HIS A 16 -6.33 -5.00 -7.83
CA HIS A 16 -6.68 -6.36 -8.26
C HIS A 16 -5.49 -7.30 -8.08
N GLU A 17 -4.29 -6.91 -8.54
CA GLU A 17 -3.10 -7.74 -8.34
C GLU A 17 -2.81 -7.97 -6.85
N PHE A 18 -2.93 -6.92 -6.04
CA PHE A 18 -2.69 -7.02 -4.60
C PHE A 18 -3.65 -7.98 -3.90
N GLN A 19 -4.89 -8.12 -4.39
CA GLN A 19 -5.85 -9.10 -3.87
C GLN A 19 -5.43 -10.54 -4.20
N GLN A 20 -4.76 -10.76 -5.33
CA GLN A 20 -4.21 -12.08 -5.69
C GLN A 20 -2.95 -12.39 -4.88
N SER A 21 -2.05 -11.40 -4.73
CA SER A 21 -0.86 -11.53 -3.91
C SER A 21 -0.41 -10.21 -3.30
N ASN A 22 -0.19 -10.21 -1.98
CA ASN A 22 0.32 -9.05 -1.26
C ASN A 22 1.81 -8.73 -1.57
N TYR A 23 2.51 -9.65 -2.23
CA TYR A 23 3.92 -9.57 -2.59
C TYR A 23 4.12 -9.90 -4.07
N LEU A 24 5.00 -9.16 -4.74
CA LEU A 24 5.32 -9.39 -6.14
C LEU A 24 6.61 -10.18 -6.28
N THR A 25 6.61 -11.13 -7.22
CA THR A 25 7.84 -11.64 -7.82
C THR A 25 8.46 -10.57 -8.72
N GLU A 26 9.72 -10.75 -9.09
CA GLU A 26 10.39 -9.84 -10.02
C GLU A 26 9.73 -9.83 -11.40
N GLU A 27 9.41 -11.01 -11.94
CA GLU A 27 8.70 -11.15 -13.20
C GLU A 27 7.37 -10.41 -13.19
N ARG A 28 6.52 -10.65 -12.18
CA ARG A 28 5.21 -10.00 -12.09
C ARG A 28 5.31 -8.49 -11.96
N ARG A 29 6.35 -8.00 -11.29
CA ARG A 29 6.62 -6.56 -11.17
C ARG A 29 7.00 -5.95 -12.52
N ARG A 30 7.79 -6.64 -13.34
CA ARG A 30 8.14 -6.21 -14.71
C ARG A 30 6.90 -6.16 -15.59
N ASP A 31 6.06 -7.20 -15.54
CA ASP A 31 4.83 -7.25 -16.33
C ASP A 31 3.88 -6.09 -16.00
N LEU A 32 3.64 -5.85 -14.71
CA LEU A 32 2.78 -4.75 -14.27
C LEU A 32 3.35 -3.38 -14.63
N ALA A 33 4.67 -3.22 -14.58
CA ALA A 33 5.34 -1.99 -14.97
C ALA A 33 5.11 -1.69 -16.45
N ALA A 34 5.26 -2.70 -17.31
CA ALA A 34 4.97 -2.59 -18.75
C ALA A 34 3.48 -2.32 -19.01
N GLU A 35 2.58 -3.10 -18.40
CA GLU A 35 1.12 -2.99 -18.54
C GLU A 35 0.62 -1.58 -18.19
N LEU A 36 1.11 -1.03 -17.07
CA LEU A 36 0.64 0.25 -16.53
C LEU A 36 1.44 1.46 -16.99
N ARG A 37 2.49 1.26 -17.81
CA ARG A 37 3.47 2.27 -18.22
C ARG A 37 4.05 3.02 -17.03
N LEU A 38 4.49 2.25 -16.03
CA LEU A 38 5.12 2.73 -14.80
C LEU A 38 6.51 2.11 -14.64
N ASN A 39 7.35 2.71 -13.80
CA ASN A 39 8.61 2.08 -13.40
C ASN A 39 8.36 0.99 -12.36
N GLU A 40 9.15 -0.09 -12.41
CA GLU A 40 9.11 -1.15 -11.38
C GLU A 40 9.26 -0.62 -9.95
N SER A 41 10.05 0.45 -9.77
CA SER A 41 10.20 1.14 -8.48
C SER A 41 8.89 1.71 -7.95
N GLN A 42 8.04 2.28 -8.82
CA GLN A 42 6.74 2.82 -8.45
C GLN A 42 5.79 1.70 -8.03
N ILE A 43 5.80 0.57 -8.76
CA ILE A 43 5.05 -0.63 -8.41
C ILE A 43 5.50 -1.16 -7.04
N LYS A 44 6.81 -1.33 -6.84
CA LYS A 44 7.39 -1.79 -5.57
C LYS A 44 6.98 -0.89 -4.40
N ILE A 45 7.11 0.43 -4.54
CA ILE A 45 6.74 1.40 -3.51
C ILE A 45 5.24 1.35 -3.21
N TRP A 46 4.38 1.24 -4.23
CA TRP A 46 2.94 1.12 -4.02
C TRP A 46 2.58 -0.13 -3.21
N PHE A 47 3.17 -1.28 -3.54
CA PHE A 47 2.95 -2.54 -2.80
C PHE A 47 3.46 -2.44 -1.34
N GLN A 48 4.63 -1.83 -1.14
CA GLN A 48 5.15 -1.57 0.22
C GLN A 48 4.21 -0.67 1.02
N ASN A 49 3.74 0.44 0.44
CA ASN A 49 2.80 1.36 1.08
C ASN A 49 1.46 0.70 1.37
N LYS A 50 0.95 -0.14 0.47
CA LYS A 50 -0.29 -0.88 0.65
C LYS A 50 -0.20 -1.87 1.81
N ARG A 51 0.89 -2.64 1.91
CA ARG A 51 1.15 -3.51 3.06
C ARG A 51 1.31 -2.72 4.36
N ALA A 52 2.03 -1.61 4.34
CA ALA A 52 2.19 -0.75 5.51
C ALA A 52 0.83 -0.20 5.99
N LYS A 53 -0.06 0.20 5.06
CA LYS A 53 -1.42 0.63 5.36
C LYS A 53 -2.26 -0.48 6.00
N ILE A 54 -2.17 -1.71 5.49
CA ILE A 54 -2.88 -2.86 6.08
C ILE A 54 -2.31 -3.20 7.45
N LYS A 55 -0.98 -3.24 7.60
CA LYS A 55 -0.33 -3.42 8.91
C LYS A 55 -0.75 -2.34 9.90
N LYS A 56 -0.86 -1.08 9.46
CA LYS A 56 -1.38 0.02 10.28
C LYS A 56 -2.86 -0.19 10.63
N ALA A 57 -3.70 -0.62 9.69
CA ALA A 57 -5.11 -0.90 9.98
C ALA A 57 -5.27 -2.08 10.96
N ASN A 58 -4.46 -3.13 10.80
CA ASN A 58 -4.55 -4.36 11.59
C ASN A 58 -3.80 -4.27 12.92
N GLY A 59 -2.73 -3.47 13.00
CA GLY A 59 -1.85 -3.32 14.16
C GLY A 59 -2.00 -2.00 14.93
N LEU A 60 -2.76 -1.04 14.41
CA LEU A 60 -3.06 0.23 15.08
C LEU A 60 -4.57 0.42 15.33
N ARG A 61 -5.25 -0.63 15.79
CA ARG A 61 -5.85 -0.49 17.13
C ARG A 61 -4.66 -0.51 18.10
N ASN A 62 -3.94 0.61 18.18
CA ASN A 62 -2.88 0.78 19.16
C ASN A 62 -3.58 0.55 20.50
N SER A 63 -3.36 -0.58 21.15
CA SER A 63 -3.93 -0.83 22.48
C SER A 63 -3.62 0.35 23.40
N LEU A 64 -2.43 0.95 23.25
CA LEU A 64 -2.03 2.15 23.96
C LEU A 64 -2.79 3.42 23.55
N ALA A 65 -3.03 3.69 22.26
CA ALA A 65 -3.80 4.89 21.87
C ALA A 65 -5.28 4.73 22.26
N LEU A 66 -5.84 3.51 22.15
CA LEU A 66 -7.19 3.20 22.63
C LEU A 66 -7.26 3.31 24.17
N GLN A 67 -6.23 2.85 24.88
CA GLN A 67 -6.13 2.92 26.35
C GLN A 67 -5.93 4.36 26.82
N LEU A 68 -5.09 5.16 26.14
CA LEU A 68 -4.91 6.58 26.44
C LEU A 68 -6.16 7.40 26.10
N MET A 69 -6.90 7.05 25.03
CA MET A 69 -8.22 7.61 24.76
C MET A 69 -9.23 7.23 25.86
N ALA A 70 -9.26 5.96 26.30
CA ALA A 70 -10.12 5.52 27.39
C ALA A 70 -9.79 6.17 28.74
N GLN A 71 -8.52 6.57 28.94
CA GLN A 71 -8.05 7.29 30.12
C GLN A 71 -8.13 8.82 29.98
N GLY A 72 -8.62 9.37 28.86
CA GLY A 72 -8.75 10.81 28.64
C GLY A 72 -7.41 11.56 28.49
N LEU A 73 -6.34 10.87 28.11
CA LEU A 73 -4.97 11.41 28.00
C LEU A 73 -4.55 11.74 26.57
N TYR A 74 -5.44 11.59 25.59
CA TYR A 74 -5.20 11.92 24.19
C TYR A 74 -6.04 13.16 23.83
N ASN A 75 -5.40 14.33 23.76
CA ASN A 75 -6.01 15.59 23.30
C ASN A 75 -6.09 15.63 21.77
#